data_AF-A0A0K8WEC8-F1
#
_entry.id   AF-A0A0K8WEC8-F1
#
_cell.length_a   1.000
_cell.length_b   1.000
_cell.length_c   1.000
_cell.angle_alpha   90.00
_cell.angle_beta   90.00
_cell.angle_gamma   90.00
#
_symmetry.space_group_name_H-M   'P 1'
#
loop_
_entity.id
_entity.type
_entity.pdbx_description
1 polymer ?
#
loop_
_entity_poly.entity_id
_entity_poly.type
_entity_poly.pdbx_seq_one_letter_code
_entity_poly.pdbx_strand_id
1 'polypeptide(L)'
;MVDECTRKTLSNIPLLQTRAGPRDKELWVQRLKEEYQALIKYVQNNKESGSDWFRLESNKEGTRWFGKCWYMHNLLKYEFDIEFDVPVTYPTTAPEIALPELDGKTAKMYRGGKICLTD
;
A
#
# COMPACT_ATOMS: atom_id res chain seq x y z
N MET A 1 3.50 15.78 -13.25
CA MET A 1 4.83 15.17 -13.44
C MET A 1 5.31 14.67 -12.10
N VAL A 2 5.77 13.41 -12.02
CA VAL A 2 6.34 12.85 -10.79
C VAL A 2 7.73 13.47 -10.57
N ASP A 3 7.99 13.99 -9.37
CA ASP A 3 9.26 14.62 -9.03
C ASP A 3 10.42 13.61 -9.02
N GLU A 4 11.65 14.13 -9.10
CA GLU A 4 12.86 13.30 -9.21
C GLU A 4 13.07 12.39 -7.99
N CYS A 5 12.76 12.89 -6.80
CA CYS A 5 12.93 12.15 -5.56
C CYS A 5 11.98 10.96 -5.53
N THR A 6 10.71 11.19 -5.86
CA THR A 6 9.71 10.13 -5.97
C THR A 6 10.10 9.11 -7.04
N ARG A 7 10.59 9.56 -8.21
CA ARG A 7 11.03 8.64 -9.28
C ARG A 7 12.18 7.74 -8.85
N LYS A 8 13.18 8.30 -8.16
CA LYS A 8 14.33 7.55 -7.63
C LYS A 8 13.92 6.55 -6.56
N THR A 9 12.97 6.92 -5.70
CA THR A 9 12.43 5.99 -4.69
C THR A 9 11.72 4.82 -5.38
N LEU A 10 10.87 5.09 -6.36
CA LEU A 10 10.13 4.06 -7.11
C LEU A 10 11.05 3.13 -7.91
N SER A 11 12.15 3.63 -8.49
CA SER A 11 13.08 2.79 -9.25
C SER A 11 13.82 1.73 -8.41
N ASN A 12 13.83 1.90 -7.08
CA ASN A 12 14.48 0.96 -6.15
C ASN A 12 13.51 -0.12 -5.62
N ILE A 13 12.25 -0.11 -6.04
CA ILE A 13 11.26 -1.13 -5.68
C ILE A 13 11.32 -2.26 -6.71
N PRO A 14 11.51 -3.53 -6.28
CA PRO A 14 11.50 -4.67 -7.19
C PRO A 14 10.20 -4.74 -8.01
N LEU A 15 10.32 -4.92 -9.33
CA LEU A 15 9.18 -5.08 -10.22
C LEU A 15 8.63 -6.51 -10.15
N LEU A 16 7.30 -6.61 -10.11
CA LEU A 16 6.58 -7.88 -10.10
C LEU A 16 6.33 -8.37 -11.53
N GLN A 17 6.44 -9.68 -11.73
CA GLN A 17 6.34 -10.30 -13.05
C GLN A 17 5.07 -11.13 -13.20
N THR A 18 4.56 -11.68 -12.10
CA THR A 18 3.40 -12.58 -12.14
C THR A 18 2.11 -11.77 -12.26
N ARG A 19 1.42 -11.86 -13.40
CA ARG A 19 0.10 -11.25 -13.60
C ARG A 19 -1.01 -12.19 -13.14
N ALA A 20 -1.22 -12.26 -11.82
CA ALA A 20 -2.21 -13.13 -11.20
C ALA A 20 -2.97 -12.42 -10.07
N GLY A 21 -4.26 -12.68 -9.95
CA GLY A 21 -5.13 -12.19 -8.89
C GLY A 21 -5.54 -13.27 -7.89
N PRO A 22 -6.36 -12.92 -6.87
CA PRO A 22 -6.74 -13.82 -5.78
C PRO A 22 -7.37 -15.16 -6.17
N ARG A 23 -7.89 -15.30 -7.40
CA ARG A 23 -8.54 -16.51 -7.90
C ARG A 23 -7.61 -17.47 -8.64
N ASP A 24 -6.36 -17.06 -8.90
CA ASP A 24 -5.42 -17.81 -9.74
C ASP A 24 -4.59 -18.85 -8.96
N LYS A 25 -5.05 -19.24 -7.75
CA LYS A 25 -4.52 -20.34 -6.92
C LYS A 25 -3.00 -20.25 -6.72
N GLU A 26 -2.22 -21.15 -7.31
CA GLU A 26 -0.77 -21.21 -7.13
C GLU A 26 -0.06 -19.97 -7.69
N LEU A 27 -0.56 -19.41 -8.79
CA LEU A 27 -0.02 -18.17 -9.36
C LEU A 27 -0.28 -16.99 -8.42
N TRP A 28 -1.37 -17.01 -7.65
CA TRP A 28 -1.60 -16.01 -6.60
C TRP A 28 -0.57 -16.10 -5.48
N VAL A 29 -0.22 -17.32 -5.05
CA VAL A 29 0.83 -17.53 -4.04
C VAL A 29 2.18 -17.04 -4.56
N GLN A 30 2.50 -17.27 -5.83
CA GLN A 30 3.71 -16.72 -6.46
C GLN A 30 3.69 -15.18 -6.47
N ARG A 31 2.58 -14.58 -6.91
CA ARG A 31 2.40 -13.12 -6.89
C ARG A 31 2.54 -12.56 -5.47
N LEU A 32 1.93 -13.17 -4.47
CA LEU A 32 2.04 -12.73 -3.07
C LEU A 32 3.49 -12.75 -2.58
N LYS A 33 4.28 -13.75 -2.94
CA LYS A 33 5.72 -13.77 -2.59
C LYS A 33 6.45 -12.56 -3.19
N GLU A 34 6.14 -12.21 -4.44
CA GLU A 34 6.71 -11.02 -5.10
C GLU A 34 6.26 -9.72 -4.39
N GLU A 35 4.97 -9.60 -4.01
CA GLU A 35 4.44 -8.45 -3.25
C GLU A 35 5.15 -8.28 -1.90
N TYR A 36 5.29 -9.36 -1.14
CA TYR A 36 6.00 -9.33 0.15
C TYR A 36 7.46 -8.93 -0.01
N GLN A 37 8.17 -9.46 -1.02
CA GLN A 37 9.56 -9.08 -1.30
C GLN A 37 9.67 -7.59 -1.65
N ALA A 38 8.76 -7.08 -2.49
CA ALA A 38 8.74 -5.66 -2.86
C ALA A 38 8.47 -4.77 -1.64
N LEU A 39 7.48 -5.12 -0.80
CA LEU A 39 7.15 -4.38 0.42
C LEU A 39 8.31 -4.38 1.43
N ILE A 40 8.91 -5.55 1.68
CA ILE A 40 10.06 -5.66 2.59
C ILE A 40 11.21 -4.78 2.10
N LYS A 41 11.52 -4.82 0.80
CA LYS A 41 12.59 -4.00 0.22
C LYS A 41 12.26 -2.50 0.32
N TYR A 42 11.00 -2.12 0.09
CA TYR A 42 10.59 -0.73 0.22
C TYR A 42 10.70 -0.23 1.67
N VAL A 43 10.26 -1.01 2.65
CA VAL A 43 10.42 -0.68 4.08
C VAL A 43 11.89 -0.59 4.49
N GLN A 44 12.75 -1.49 4.00
CA GLN A 44 14.20 -1.41 4.23
C GLN A 44 14.78 -0.09 3.70
N ASN A 45 14.48 0.28 2.45
CA ASN A 45 14.95 1.53 1.85
C ASN A 45 14.42 2.76 2.61
N ASN A 46 13.17 2.72 3.09
CA ASN A 46 12.60 3.81 3.89
C ASN A 46 13.32 3.94 5.24
N LYS A 47 13.64 2.82 5.90
CA LYS A 47 14.41 2.84 7.16
C LYS A 47 15.82 3.37 6.97
N GLU A 48 16.52 2.92 5.92
CA GLU A 48 17.88 3.39 5.59
C GLU A 48 17.93 4.89 5.30
N SER A 49 16.86 5.45 4.72
CA SER A 49 16.73 6.88 4.44
C SER A 49 16.11 7.70 5.58
N GLY A 50 15.73 7.07 6.70
CA GLY A 50 15.08 7.74 7.84
C GLY A 50 13.65 8.19 7.55
N SER A 51 12.99 7.59 6.55
CA SER A 51 11.65 7.94 6.06
C SER A 51 10.62 6.83 6.29
N ASP A 52 10.83 5.93 7.27
CA ASP A 52 9.88 4.87 7.61
C ASP A 52 8.49 5.47 7.93
N TRP A 53 7.44 5.00 7.24
CA TRP A 53 6.11 5.64 7.27
C TRP A 53 4.93 4.67 7.33
N PHE A 54 5.14 3.35 7.25
CA PHE A 54 4.04 2.38 7.33
C PHE A 54 4.45 0.98 7.75
N ARG A 55 3.47 0.21 8.21
CA ARG A 55 3.52 -1.26 8.33
C ARG A 55 2.22 -1.85 7.83
N LEU A 56 2.31 -2.93 7.06
CA LEU A 56 1.18 -3.66 6.52
C LEU A 56 1.39 -5.16 6.72
N GLU A 57 0.29 -5.84 7.02
CA GLU A 57 0.18 -7.28 7.13
C GLU A 57 -1.07 -7.74 6.38
N SER A 58 -1.14 -9.02 6.03
CA SER A 58 -2.32 -9.60 5.39
C SER A 58 -2.89 -10.76 6.21
N ASN A 59 -4.13 -11.13 5.91
CA ASN A 59 -4.63 -12.46 6.27
C ASN A 59 -3.81 -13.56 5.58
N LYS A 60 -4.05 -14.82 5.97
CA LYS A 60 -3.33 -16.00 5.44
C LYS A 60 -3.47 -16.12 3.92
N GLU A 61 -4.59 -15.69 3.37
CA GLU A 61 -4.90 -15.76 1.94
C GLU A 61 -4.33 -14.58 1.13
N GLY A 62 -3.81 -13.55 1.81
CA GLY A 62 -3.30 -12.33 1.17
C GLY A 62 -4.35 -11.45 0.50
N THR A 63 -5.63 -11.68 0.79
CA THR A 63 -6.77 -11.00 0.16
C THR A 63 -7.29 -9.81 0.94
N ARG A 64 -6.99 -9.71 2.24
CA ARG A 64 -7.28 -8.56 3.08
C ARG A 64 -6.00 -8.09 3.74
N TRP A 65 -5.72 -6.81 3.60
CA TRP A 65 -4.55 -6.15 4.15
C TRP A 65 -4.97 -5.12 5.17
N PHE A 66 -4.17 -5.00 6.23
CA PHE A 66 -4.41 -4.09 7.33
C PHE A 66 -3.09 -3.69 7.97
N GLY A 67 -3.08 -2.55 8.65
CA GLY A 67 -1.90 -2.07 9.33
C GLY A 67 -2.03 -0.60 9.68
N LYS A 68 -0.90 0.09 9.71
CA LYS A 68 -0.84 1.50 10.12
C LYS A 68 0.13 2.26 9.22
N CYS A 69 -0.23 3.49 8.88
CA CYS A 69 0.73 4.48 8.38
C CYS A 69 0.88 5.61 9.39
N TRP A 70 1.96 6.37 9.22
CA TRP A 70 2.16 7.58 9.98
C TRP A 70 2.80 8.67 9.14
N TYR A 71 2.55 9.91 9.55
CA TYR A 71 3.06 11.11 8.93
C TYR A 71 3.62 12.04 9.99
N MET A 72 4.82 12.57 9.73
CA MET A 72 5.48 13.54 10.60
C MET A 72 5.20 14.96 10.09
N HIS A 73 4.58 15.79 10.91
CA HIS A 73 4.34 17.20 10.60
C HIS A 73 4.59 18.07 11.82
N ASN A 74 5.43 19.10 11.70
CA ASN A 74 5.83 19.98 12.79
C ASN A 74 6.29 19.21 14.05
N LEU A 75 7.13 18.18 13.87
CA LEU A 75 7.63 17.30 14.93
C LEU A 75 6.56 16.49 15.67
N LEU A 76 5.33 16.46 15.16
CA LEU A 76 4.24 15.61 15.66
C LEU A 76 4.06 14.40 14.74
N LYS A 77 3.95 13.22 15.35
CA LYS A 77 3.61 11.98 14.65
C LYS A 77 2.09 11.81 14.64
N TYR A 78 1.52 11.74 13.45
CA TYR A 78 0.13 11.36 13.22
C TYR A 78 0.11 9.93 12.73
N GLU A 79 -0.66 9.05 13.36
CA GLU A 79 -0.74 7.63 13.01
C GLU A 79 -2.19 7.29 12.69
N PHE A 80 -2.39 6.47 11.66
CA PHE A 80 -3.71 6.10 11.16
C PHE A 80 -3.76 4.61 10.83
N ASP A 81 -4.87 3.98 11.16
CA ASP A 81 -5.19 2.63 10.70
C ASP A 81 -5.48 2.63 9.19
N ILE A 82 -4.85 1.70 8.48
CA ILE A 82 -5.09 1.40 7.07
C ILE A 82 -5.72 0.02 6.95
N GLU A 83 -6.71 -0.11 6.07
CA GLU A 83 -7.16 -1.39 5.57
C GLU A 83 -7.57 -1.35 4.09
N PHE A 84 -7.48 -2.49 3.41
CA PHE A 84 -8.05 -2.68 2.08
C PHE A 84 -8.20 -4.16 1.75
N ASP A 85 -9.18 -4.46 0.89
CA ASP A 85 -9.32 -5.76 0.27
C ASP A 85 -8.73 -5.75 -1.14
N VAL A 86 -8.11 -6.87 -1.53
CA VAL A 86 -7.57 -7.06 -2.87
C VAL A 86 -8.73 -7.40 -3.82
N PRO A 87 -9.00 -6.57 -4.85
CA PRO A 87 -10.07 -6.86 -5.78
C PRO A 87 -9.78 -8.11 -6.60
N VAL A 88 -10.82 -8.81 -7.04
CA VAL A 88 -10.69 -10.03 -7.85
C VAL A 88 -9.91 -9.78 -9.15
N THR A 89 -9.97 -8.57 -9.68
CA THR A 89 -9.30 -8.14 -10.92
C THR A 89 -7.89 -7.60 -10.70
N TYR A 90 -7.37 -7.64 -9.48
CA TYR A 90 -5.96 -7.33 -9.19
C TYR A 90 -5.04 -8.27 -9.99
N PRO A 91 -3.88 -7.81 -10.52
CA PRO A 91 -3.30 -6.47 -10.40
C PRO A 91 -3.79 -5.46 -11.45
N THR A 92 -4.76 -5.82 -12.30
CA THR A 92 -5.28 -4.91 -13.34
C THR A 92 -6.06 -3.76 -12.71
N THR A 93 -6.80 -4.03 -11.63
CA THR A 93 -7.47 -3.00 -10.82
C THR A 93 -6.71 -2.80 -9.51
N ALA A 94 -6.36 -1.55 -9.20
CA ALA A 94 -5.73 -1.20 -7.94
C ALA A 94 -6.70 -1.40 -6.76
N PRO A 95 -6.20 -1.78 -5.56
CA PRO A 95 -7.03 -1.83 -4.36
C PRO A 95 -7.43 -0.42 -3.91
N GLU A 96 -8.60 -0.33 -3.26
CA GLU A 96 -9.09 0.92 -2.69
C GLU A 96 -8.64 1.02 -1.23
N ILE A 97 -7.65 1.87 -0.95
CA ILE A 97 -7.10 2.07 0.39
C ILE A 97 -8.09 2.85 1.25
N ALA A 98 -8.41 2.32 2.42
CA ALA A 98 -9.23 3.00 3.41
C ALA A 98 -8.41 3.48 4.61
N LEU A 99 -8.73 4.71 5.06
CA LEU A 99 -8.30 5.32 6.31
C LEU A 99 -9.55 5.65 7.14
N PRO A 100 -10.13 4.68 7.86
CA PRO A 100 -11.44 4.85 8.52
C PRO A 100 -11.49 6.04 9.48
N GLU A 101 -10.38 6.34 10.15
CA GLU A 101 -10.26 7.45 11.09
C GLU A 101 -10.42 8.85 10.46
N LEU A 102 -10.28 8.94 9.14
CA LEU A 102 -10.42 10.19 8.38
C LEU A 102 -11.80 10.33 7.72
N ASP A 103 -12.69 9.32 7.85
CA ASP A 103 -14.02 9.38 7.26
C ASP A 103 -14.82 10.59 7.79
N GLY A 104 -15.41 11.35 6.87
CA GLY A 104 -16.11 12.60 7.17
C GLY A 104 -15.24 13.80 7.57
N LYS A 105 -13.91 13.66 7.71
CA LYS A 105 -13.00 14.75 8.09
C LYS A 105 -12.39 15.50 6.90
N THR A 106 -12.52 14.95 5.70
CA THR A 106 -11.99 15.56 4.46
C THR A 106 -12.91 15.30 3.27
N ALA A 107 -12.94 16.24 2.33
CA ALA A 107 -13.67 16.07 1.07
C ALA A 107 -12.95 15.13 0.08
N LYS A 108 -11.67 14.83 0.31
CA LYS A 108 -10.84 13.94 -0.53
C LYS A 108 -10.96 12.47 -0.12
N MET A 109 -12.18 12.04 0.16
CA MET A 109 -12.49 10.71 0.65
C MET A 109 -13.89 10.29 0.17
N TYR A 110 -14.00 9.06 -0.29
CA TYR A 110 -15.27 8.41 -0.57
C TYR A 110 -15.87 7.82 0.71
N ARG A 111 -17.17 7.54 0.68
CA ARG A 111 -17.90 6.96 1.82
C ARG A 111 -17.21 5.68 2.33
N GLY A 112 -17.03 5.59 3.64
CA GLY A 112 -16.40 4.43 4.29
C GLY A 112 -14.87 4.53 4.36
N GLY A 113 -14.31 5.73 4.35
CA GLY A 113 -12.88 5.94 4.61
C GLY A 113 -11.95 5.79 3.40
N LYS A 114 -12.48 5.45 2.21
CA LYS A 114 -11.67 5.19 1.01
C LYS A 114 -11.07 6.47 0.45
N ILE A 115 -9.76 6.52 0.26
CA ILE A 115 -9.08 7.75 -0.19
C ILE A 115 -9.41 8.07 -1.66
N CYS A 116 -9.60 9.36 -1.96
CA CYS A 116 -9.77 9.85 -3.33
C CYS A 116 -8.39 10.16 -3.93
N LEU A 117 -7.91 9.30 -4.83
CA LEU A 117 -6.65 9.50 -5.54
C LEU A 117 -6.78 10.63 -6.58
N THR A 118 -5.64 11.21 -6.98
CA THR A 118 -5.58 12.15 -8.10
C THR A 118 -5.71 11.42 -9.43
N ASP A 119 -6.29 12.08 -10.42
CA ASP A 119 -6.33 11.63 -11.82
C ASP A 119 -4.93 11.54 -12.45
#